data_AF-A0A535SAU2-F1
#
_entry.id   AF-A0A535SAU2-F1
#
_cell.length_a   1.000
_cell.length_b   1.000
_cell.length_c   1.000
_cell.angle_alpha   90.00
_cell.angle_beta   90.00
_cell.angle_gamma   90.00
#
_symmetry.space_group_name_H-M   'P 1'
#
loop_
_entity.id
_entity.type
_entity.pdbx_description
1 polymer ?
#
loop_
_entity_poly.entity_id
_entity_poly.type
_entity_poly.pdbx_seq_one_letter_code
_entity_poly.pdbx_strand_id
1 'polypeptide(L)'
;MFLACPNRCSTNRFELWNASVFVDSQGRYLDYQAVDATLYRCSECGSPAVDLGEVAGAMAADRAVLENRPREFACPNCEELFSAPKDQTLIVCPSCGQTFPVPEAP
;
A
#
# COMPACT_ATOMS: atom_id res chain seq x y z
N MET A 1 15.18 0.58 6.91
CA MET A 1 14.50 1.28 8.01
C MET A 1 14.80 2.77 7.95
N PHE A 2 13.76 3.58 7.86
CA PHE A 2 13.77 5.04 7.89
C PHE A 2 12.69 5.48 8.88
N LEU A 3 13.07 5.63 10.16
CA LEU A 3 12.14 6.01 11.20
C LEU A 3 11.84 7.51 11.14
N ALA A 4 10.55 7.86 11.12
CA ALA A 4 10.08 9.22 11.16
C ALA A 4 9.14 9.42 12.35
N CYS A 5 9.32 10.54 13.05
CA CYS A 5 8.39 10.99 14.08
C CYS A 5 7.24 11.74 13.41
N PRO A 6 5.96 11.34 13.59
CA PRO A 6 4.82 12.04 12.97
C PRO A 6 4.68 13.48 13.45
N ASN A 7 5.13 13.78 14.68
CA ASN A 7 5.21 15.14 15.22
C ASN A 7 6.39 15.98 14.68
N ARG A 8 7.15 15.47 13.71
CA ARG A 8 8.27 16.16 13.04
C ARG A 8 9.39 16.65 13.97
N CYS A 9 9.65 15.94 15.07
CA CYS A 9 10.81 16.19 15.91
C CYS A 9 12.11 15.97 15.12
N SER A 10 13.08 16.87 15.25
CA SER A 10 14.36 16.84 14.51
C SER A 10 15.46 15.99 15.16
N THR A 11 15.14 15.25 16.23
CA THR A 11 16.12 14.54 17.06
C THR A 11 16.78 13.33 16.36
N ASN A 12 16.10 12.72 15.38
CA ASN A 12 16.47 11.44 14.75
C ASN A 12 16.87 10.34 15.77
N ARG A 13 16.41 10.44 17.01
CA ARG A 13 16.67 9.50 18.11
C ARG A 13 15.39 8.80 18.51
N PHE A 14 15.45 7.48 18.54
CA PHE A 14 14.30 6.61 18.79
C PHE A 14 14.67 5.53 19.81
N GLU A 15 13.67 5.11 20.58
CA GLU A 15 13.79 4.05 21.57
C GLU A 15 12.88 2.89 21.20
N LEU A 16 13.28 1.68 21.59
CA LEU A 16 12.45 0.49 21.50
C LEU A 16 11.27 0.60 22.45
N TRP A 17 10.08 0.32 21.92
CA TRP A 17 8.83 0.25 22.67
C TRP A 17 8.23 -1.14 22.47
N ASN A 18 8.73 -2.13 23.18
CA ASN A 18 8.33 -3.53 23.00
C ASN A 18 7.43 -4.07 24.11
N ALA A 19 6.69 -3.21 24.83
CA ALA A 19 5.79 -3.66 25.89
C ALA A 19 4.50 -2.84 25.97
N SER A 20 3.39 -3.57 26.10
CA SER A 20 2.10 -3.03 26.53
C SER A 20 2.05 -3.04 28.06
N VAL A 21 1.46 -2.01 28.67
CA VAL A 21 1.25 -1.90 30.11
C VAL A 21 -0.24 -1.96 30.40
N PHE A 22 -0.64 -2.84 31.32
CA PHE A 22 -2.02 -3.00 31.76
C PHE A 22 -2.24 -2.27 33.08
N VAL A 23 -3.37 -1.57 33.17
CA VAL A 23 -3.77 -0.83 34.35
C VAL A 23 -5.22 -1.16 34.72
N ASP A 24 -5.58 -0.98 35.98
CA ASP A 24 -6.97 -1.10 36.45
C ASP A 24 -7.81 0.13 36.06
N SER A 25 -9.10 0.12 36.43
CA SER A 25 -10.02 1.24 36.17
C SER A 25 -9.66 2.54 36.92
N GLN A 26 -8.74 2.47 37.89
CA GLN A 26 -8.20 3.62 38.62
C GLN A 26 -6.82 4.05 38.11
N GLY A 27 -6.31 3.41 37.05
CA GLY A 27 -5.01 3.69 36.46
C GLY A 27 -3.83 3.10 37.23
N ARG A 28 -4.05 2.20 38.18
CA ARG A 28 -2.95 1.52 38.89
C ARG A 28 -2.37 0.43 38.00
N TYR A 29 -1.06 0.32 38.04
CA TYR A 29 -0.32 -0.74 37.35
C TYR A 29 -0.80 -2.13 37.77
N LEU A 30 -1.04 -2.99 36.79
CA LEU A 30 -1.36 -4.40 37.00
C LEU A 30 -0.24 -5.28 36.49
N ASP A 31 0.13 -5.13 35.22
CA ASP A 31 1.12 -5.98 34.57
C ASP A 31 1.71 -5.32 33.30
N TYR A 32 2.72 -5.94 32.71
CA TYR A 32 3.19 -5.62 31.36
C TYR A 32 3.34 -6.89 30.53
N GLN A 33 3.12 -6.78 29.23
CA GLN A 33 3.37 -7.84 28.28
C GLN A 33 4.34 -7.34 27.21
N ALA A 34 5.49 -8.01 27.13
CA ALA A 34 6.40 -7.81 26.01
C ALA A 34 5.72 -8.27 24.71
N VAL A 35 5.77 -7.44 23.68
CA VAL A 35 5.29 -7.77 22.34
C VAL A 35 6.48 -8.11 21.47
N ASP A 36 6.36 -9.17 20.67
CA ASP A 36 7.41 -9.57 19.72
C ASP A 36 7.56 -8.58 18.55
N ALA A 37 6.59 -7.67 18.40
CA ALA A 37 6.65 -6.60 17.41
C ALA A 37 7.62 -5.49 17.85
N THR A 38 8.56 -5.15 16.97
CA THR A 38 9.47 -4.03 17.19
C THR A 38 8.75 -2.71 16.90
N LEU A 39 8.24 -2.06 17.95
CA LEU A 39 7.76 -0.68 17.85
C LEU A 39 8.86 0.28 18.31
N TYR A 40 8.86 1.48 17.73
CA TYR A 40 9.80 2.53 18.08
C TYR A 40 9.03 3.76 18.55
N ARG A 41 9.62 4.54 19.46
CA ARG A 41 9.09 5.84 19.86
C ARG A 41 10.15 6.93 19.74
N CYS A 42 9.71 8.15 19.41
CA CYS A 42 10.57 9.33 19.43
C CYS A 42 11.04 9.62 20.86
N SER A 43 12.34 9.83 21.08
CA SER A 43 12.84 10.12 22.43
C SER A 43 12.45 11.50 22.95
N GLU A 44 12.07 12.45 22.08
CA GLU A 44 11.67 13.81 22.50
C GLU A 44 10.22 13.88 22.93
N CYS A 45 9.31 13.33 22.13
CA CYS A 45 7.87 13.50 22.34
C CYS A 45 7.14 12.21 22.73
N GLY A 46 7.83 11.07 22.77
CA GLY A 46 7.25 9.76 23.10
C GLY A 46 6.29 9.21 22.04
N SER A 47 6.06 9.93 20.94
CA SER A 47 5.14 9.50 19.87
C SER A 47 5.66 8.23 19.17
N PRO A 48 4.77 7.27 18.82
CA PRO A 48 5.13 6.13 18.00
C PRO A 48 5.76 6.57 16.68
N ALA A 49 6.95 6.05 16.38
CA ALA A 49 7.63 6.32 15.12
C ALA A 49 7.11 5.38 14.03
N VAL A 50 7.09 5.88 12.80
CA VAL A 50 6.73 5.12 11.60
C VAL A 50 7.97 4.81 10.79
N ASP A 51 8.13 3.57 10.33
CA ASP A 51 9.19 3.21 9.37
C ASP A 51 8.69 3.49 7.95
N LEU A 52 9.29 4.47 7.27
CA LEU A 52 8.98 4.80 5.88
C LEU A 52 9.97 4.17 4.89
N GLY A 53 10.86 3.28 5.34
CA GLY A 53 11.88 2.67 4.49
C GLY A 53 11.30 1.91 3.30
N GLU A 54 10.16 1.25 3.52
CA GLU A 54 9.47 0.48 2.48
C GLU A 54 8.46 1.29 1.67
N VAL A 55 8.18 2.55 2.06
CA VAL A 55 7.13 3.36 1.41
C VAL A 55 7.43 3.60 -0.06
N ALA A 56 8.69 3.89 -0.41
CA ALA A 56 9.08 4.09 -1.80
C ALA A 56 8.87 2.81 -2.63
N GLY A 57 9.18 1.64 -2.07
CA GLY A 57 8.96 0.35 -2.70
C GLY A 57 7.47 0.04 -2.89
N ALA A 58 6.66 0.24 -1.85
CA ALA A 58 5.21 0.07 -1.91
C ALA A 58 4.57 1.00 -2.97
N MET A 59 4.96 2.28 -2.99
CA MET A 59 4.47 3.23 -4.00
C MET A 59 4.87 2.84 -5.43
N ALA A 60 6.06 2.28 -5.62
CA ALA A 60 6.50 1.78 -6.93
C ALA A 60 5.70 0.55 -7.37
N ALA A 61 5.41 -0.37 -6.44
CA ALA A 61 4.58 -1.54 -6.69
C ALA A 61 3.14 -1.14 -7.06
N ASP A 62 2.53 -0.23 -6.31
CA ASP A 62 1.19 0.29 -6.59
C ASP A 62 1.13 0.95 -7.96
N ARG A 63 2.15 1.75 -8.31
CA ARG A 63 2.25 2.37 -9.64
C ARG A 63 2.33 1.32 -10.74
N ALA A 64 3.15 0.27 -10.58
CA ALA A 64 3.26 -0.80 -11.55
C ALA A 64 1.93 -1.53 -11.77
N VAL A 65 1.13 -1.74 -10.71
CA VAL A 65 -0.22 -2.32 -10.82
C VAL A 65 -1.16 -1.42 -11.60
N LEU A 66 -1.09 -0.10 -11.38
CA LEU A 66 -1.93 0.87 -12.10
C LEU A 66 -1.53 1.00 -13.57
N GLU A 67 -0.23 1.01 -13.88
CA GLU A 67 0.30 1.09 -15.25
C GLU A 67 -0.12 -0.12 -16.08
N ASN A 68 -0.11 -1.31 -15.48
CA ASN A 68 -0.44 -2.59 -16.12
C ASN A 68 -1.91 -3.01 -15.96
N ARG A 69 -2.81 -2.11 -15.53
CA ARG A 69 -4.22 -2.43 -15.37
C ARG A 69 -4.83 -2.81 -16.73
N PRO A 70 -5.60 -3.92 -16.83
CA PRO A 70 -6.35 -4.26 -18.02
C PRO A 70 -7.29 -3.12 -18.42
N ARG A 71 -7.42 -2.88 -19.73
CA ARG A 71 -8.43 -1.95 -20.27
C ARG A 71 -9.71 -2.72 -20.55
N GLU A 72 -10.84 -2.06 -20.36
CA GLU A 72 -12.15 -2.59 -20.76
C GLU A 72 -12.43 -2.22 -22.23
N PHE A 73 -12.99 -3.17 -22.95
CA PHE A 73 -13.33 -3.06 -24.36
C PHE A 73 -14.76 -3.53 -24.59
N ALA A 74 -15.46 -2.88 -25.52
CA ALA A 74 -16.73 -3.36 -26.06
C ALA A 74 -16.47 -3.93 -27.46
N CYS A 75 -16.93 -5.16 -27.73
CA CYS A 75 -16.79 -5.77 -29.04
C CYS A 75 -17.68 -5.04 -30.07
N PRO A 76 -17.16 -4.60 -31.22
CA PRO A 76 -17.97 -3.90 -32.23
C PRO A 76 -18.95 -4.80 -32.99
N ASN A 77 -18.84 -6.13 -32.88
CA ASN A 77 -19.74 -7.09 -33.53
C ASN A 77 -20.83 -7.64 -32.59
N CYS A 78 -20.48 -8.03 -31.36
CA CYS A 78 -21.43 -8.64 -30.43
C CYS A 78 -21.71 -7.81 -29.18
N GLU A 79 -21.13 -6.61 -29.07
CA GLU A 79 -21.33 -5.64 -27.97
C GLU A 79 -20.91 -6.14 -26.58
N GLU A 80 -20.31 -7.32 -26.49
CA GLU A 80 -19.83 -7.88 -25.22
C GLU A 80 -18.71 -7.03 -24.62
N LEU A 81 -18.79 -6.80 -23.31
CA LEU A 81 -17.77 -6.12 -22.52
C LEU A 81 -16.75 -7.12 -21.98
N PHE A 82 -15.47 -6.83 -22.14
CA PHE A 82 -14.40 -7.69 -21.62
C PHE A 82 -13.14 -6.88 -21.33
N SER A 83 -12.26 -7.44 -20.49
CA SER A 83 -10.96 -6.83 -20.16
C SER A 83 -9.83 -7.47 -20.96
N ALA A 84 -8.89 -6.66 -21.43
CA ALA A 84 -7.68 -7.16 -22.10
C ALA A 84 -6.44 -6.31 -21.72
N PRO A 85 -5.22 -6.88 -21.85
CA PRO A 85 -3.97 -6.15 -21.67
C PRO A 85 -3.92 -4.84 -22.48
N LYS A 86 -3.43 -3.78 -21.85
CA LYS A 86 -3.44 -2.39 -22.36
C LYS A 86 -2.61 -2.19 -23.63
N ASP A 87 -1.51 -2.93 -23.78
CA ASP A 87 -0.49 -2.68 -24.81
C ASP A 87 -0.70 -3.49 -26.10
N GLN A 88 -1.93 -3.97 -26.33
CA GLN A 88 -2.28 -4.71 -27.53
C GLN A 88 -2.80 -3.77 -28.62
N THR A 89 -2.24 -3.88 -29.82
CA THR A 89 -2.69 -3.16 -31.02
C THR A 89 -3.86 -3.86 -31.72
N LEU A 90 -3.99 -5.18 -31.53
CA LEU A 90 -5.06 -6.02 -32.05
C LEU A 90 -5.65 -6.84 -30.90
N ILE A 91 -6.96 -6.85 -30.78
CA ILE A 91 -7.68 -7.60 -29.74
C ILE A 91 -8.66 -8.58 -30.39
N VAL A 92 -8.77 -9.76 -29.78
CA VAL A 92 -9.74 -10.79 -30.16
C VAL A 92 -10.84 -10.84 -29.10
N CYS A 93 -12.10 -10.69 -29.51
CA CYS A 93 -13.25 -10.83 -28.62
C CYS A 93 -13.35 -12.29 -28.13
N PRO A 94 -13.39 -12.55 -26.81
CA PRO A 94 -13.48 -13.91 -26.28
C PRO A 94 -14.84 -14.58 -26.55
N SER A 95 -15.91 -13.79 -26.75
CA SER A 95 -17.27 -14.33 -26.95
C SER A 95 -17.57 -14.68 -28.41
N CYS A 96 -17.16 -13.86 -29.38
CA CYS A 96 -17.49 -14.08 -30.79
C CYS A 96 -16.28 -14.32 -31.71
N GLY A 97 -15.05 -14.23 -31.19
CA GLY A 97 -13.83 -14.46 -31.97
C GLY A 97 -13.47 -13.35 -32.96
N GLN A 98 -14.23 -12.26 -33.01
CA GLN A 98 -13.91 -11.13 -33.88
C GLN A 98 -12.56 -10.51 -33.47
N THR A 99 -11.70 -10.27 -34.44
CA THR A 99 -10.46 -9.49 -34.26
C THR A 99 -10.68 -8.05 -34.73
N PHE A 100 -10.29 -7.06 -33.91
CA PHE A 100 -10.40 -5.65 -34.27
C PHE A 100 -9.21 -4.83 -33.72
N PRO A 101 -8.80 -3.75 -34.42
CA PRO A 101 -7.73 -2.87 -33.97
C PRO A 101 -8.20 -2.00 -32.81
N VAL A 102 -7.29 -1.71 -31.88
CA VAL A 102 -7.54 -0.75 -30.79
C VAL A 102 -6.98 0.61 -31.21
N PRO A 103 -7.79 1.68 -31.28
CA PRO A 103 -7.25 3.01 -31.46
C PRO A 103 -6.39 3.37 -30.24
N GLU A 104 -5.17 3.84 -30.50
CA GLU A 104 -4.34 4.43 -29.44
C GLU A 104 -5.14 5.53 -28.76
N ALA A 105 -5.24 5.47 -27.43
CA ALA A 105 -5.88 6.56 -26.70
C ALA A 105 -5.00 7.81 -26.86
N PRO A 106 -5.60 9.00 -27.12
CA PRO A 106 -4.84 10.26 -27.22
C PRO A 106 -4.14 10.63 -25.92
#